data_AF-A0AAD9E3H5-F1
#
_entry.id   AF-A0AAD9E3H5-F1
#
_cell.length_a   1.000
_cell.length_b   1.000
_cell.length_c   1.000
_cell.angle_alpha   90.00
_cell.angle_beta   90.00
_cell.angle_gamma   90.00
#
_symmetry.space_group_name_H-M   'P 1'
#
loop_
_entity.id
_entity.type
_entity.pdbx_description
1 polymer ?
#
loop_
_entity_poly.entity_id
_entity_poly.type
_entity_poly.pdbx_seq_one_letter_code
_entity_poly.pdbx_strand_id
1 'polypeptide(L)'
;MTEARSGAAGSDIGRSYKDVVLANLRPDYKRRPPQNPPLVQLIGSLRKLMAQNPDGVSLTEVRRSCPLVFHTDVLKNFPSVRHLLASMPNIVRLQGVGVQTRVLPPDP
;
A
#
# COMPACT_ATOMS: atom_id res chain seq x y z
N MET A 1 45.08 50.03 33.16
CA MET A 1 43.73 49.68 33.64
C MET A 1 42.99 49.09 32.45
N THR A 2 42.93 47.75 32.33
CA THR A 2 41.73 46.90 32.54
C THR A 2 40.59 47.31 31.58
N GLU A 3 40.00 46.48 30.71
CA GLU A 3 39.63 45.05 30.80
C GLU A 3 39.52 44.39 29.41
N ALA A 4 39.70 43.07 29.38
CA ALA A 4 39.18 42.19 28.34
C ALA A 4 37.70 41.87 28.63
N ARG A 5 36.85 41.74 27.60
CA ARG A 5 35.62 40.94 27.67
C ARG A 5 35.09 40.52 26.30
N SER A 6 35.00 39.21 26.13
CA SER A 6 34.42 38.46 25.02
C SER A 6 32.95 38.77 24.78
N GLY A 7 32.49 38.57 23.54
CA GLY A 7 31.08 38.55 23.17
C GLY A 7 30.87 38.11 21.73
N ALA A 8 31.08 36.83 21.44
CA ALA A 8 30.58 36.22 20.22
C ALA A 8 29.05 36.06 20.33
N ALA A 9 28.31 36.60 19.37
CA ALA A 9 26.92 36.28 18.96
C ALA A 9 26.31 37.56 18.37
N GLY A 10 25.50 37.55 17.32
CA GLY A 10 24.90 36.45 16.60
C GLY A 10 24.69 36.88 15.17
N SER A 11 24.77 35.89 14.29
CA SER A 11 24.50 36.00 12.87
C SER A 11 23.10 36.56 12.66
N ASP A 12 22.99 37.78 12.12
CA ASP A 12 21.78 38.34 11.50
C ASP A 12 21.43 37.50 10.26
N ILE A 13 20.95 36.28 10.50
CA ILE A 13 20.32 35.46 9.48
C ILE A 13 18.90 35.99 9.40
N GLY A 14 18.68 36.91 8.47
CA GLY A 14 17.36 37.28 8.00
C GLY A 14 16.57 36.01 7.74
N ARG A 15 15.65 35.68 8.65
CA ARG A 15 14.73 34.56 8.49
C ARG A 15 13.98 34.83 7.21
N SER A 16 14.22 33.99 6.21
CA SER A 16 13.58 34.10 4.92
C SER A 16 12.07 34.00 5.16
N TYR A 17 11.25 34.78 4.44
CA TYR A 17 9.79 34.64 4.48
C TYR A 17 9.34 33.18 4.27
N LYS A 18 10.16 32.35 3.61
CA LYS A 18 9.96 30.90 3.47
C LYS A 18 9.92 30.15 4.81
N ASP A 19 10.74 30.53 5.78
CA ASP A 19 10.83 29.88 7.10
C ASP A 19 9.57 30.15 7.93
N VAL A 20 9.00 31.36 7.80
CA VAL A 20 7.77 31.76 8.49
C VAL A 20 6.54 31.09 7.85
N VAL A 21 6.54 30.91 6.53
CA VAL A 21 5.47 30.19 5.82
C VAL A 21 5.51 28.70 6.15
N LEU A 22 6.70 28.09 6.24
CA LEU A 22 6.86 26.69 6.66
C LEU A 22 6.42 26.46 8.11
N ALA A 23 6.66 27.41 9.02
CA ALA A 23 6.26 27.32 10.42
C ALA A 23 4.74 27.43 10.64
N ASN A 24 4.00 28.06 9.72
CA ASN A 24 2.54 28.23 9.80
C ASN A 24 1.74 27.20 8.99
N LEU A 25 2.41 26.30 8.27
CA LEU A 25 1.74 25.18 7.62
C LEU A 25 1.37 24.14 8.69
N ARG A 26 0.06 23.83 8.80
CA ARG A 26 -0.44 22.69 9.56
C ARG A 26 0.43 21.45 9.23
N PRO A 27 0.77 20.59 10.21
CA PRO A 27 1.73 19.48 10.05
C PRO A 27 1.28 18.34 9.10
N ASP A 28 0.32 18.60 8.21
CA ASP A 28 -0.23 17.66 7.22
C ASP A 28 0.53 17.65 5.87
N TYR A 29 1.63 18.42 5.71
CA TYR A 29 2.44 18.38 4.48
C TYR A 29 3.29 17.10 4.34
N LYS A 30 3.24 16.20 5.33
CA LYS A 30 3.70 14.82 5.22
C LYS A 30 2.56 13.83 4.95
N ARG A 31 1.43 14.26 4.38
CA ARG A 31 0.57 13.34 3.63
C ARG A 31 1.34 12.83 2.41
N ARG A 32 2.22 11.86 2.64
CA ARG A 32 2.56 10.89 1.61
C ARG A 32 1.22 10.41 1.04
N PRO A 33 1.03 10.39 -0.30
CA PRO A 33 -0.13 9.71 -0.86
C PRO A 33 -0.17 8.30 -0.27
N PRO A 34 -1.35 7.71 0.00
CA PRO A 34 -1.43 6.39 0.61
C PRO A 34 -0.54 5.44 -0.19
N GLN A 35 0.52 4.96 0.46
CA GLN A 35 1.52 4.09 -0.17
C GLN A 35 0.79 2.81 -0.59
N ASN A 36 0.46 2.72 -1.88
CA ASN A 36 -0.24 1.63 -2.57
C ASN A 36 -1.49 1.11 -1.82
N PRO A 37 -2.72 1.42 -2.28
CA PRO A 37 -3.94 0.91 -1.66
C PRO A 37 -3.86 -0.61 -1.43
N PRO A 38 -4.40 -1.16 -0.33
CA PRO A 38 -4.36 -2.59 -0.03
C PRO A 38 -4.76 -3.50 -1.22
N LEU A 39 -5.68 -3.03 -2.07
CA LEU A 39 -6.08 -3.72 -3.30
C LEU A 39 -4.96 -3.81 -4.34
N VAL A 40 -4.15 -2.77 -4.52
CA VAL A 40 -3.02 -2.77 -5.45
C VAL A 40 -1.94 -3.75 -4.99
N GLN A 41 -1.67 -3.78 -3.68
CA GLN A 41 -0.74 -4.76 -3.09
C GLN A 41 -1.26 -6.19 -3.25
N LEU A 42 -2.57 -6.41 -3.09
CA LEU A 42 -3.20 -7.70 -3.35
C LEU A 42 -3.03 -8.11 -4.81
N ILE A 43 -3.33 -7.23 -5.77
CA ILE A 43 -3.19 -7.53 -7.21
C ILE A 43 -1.75 -7.95 -7.52
N GLY A 44 -0.75 -7.23 -7.00
CA GLY A 44 0.66 -7.59 -7.17
C GLY A 44 0.99 -8.96 -6.58
N SER A 45 0.47 -9.25 -5.38
CA SER A 45 0.66 -10.54 -4.71
C SER A 45 0.02 -11.69 -5.50
N LEU A 46 -1.20 -11.49 -6.02
CA LEU A 46 -1.91 -12.48 -6.84
C LEU A 46 -1.17 -12.75 -8.15
N ARG A 47 -0.70 -11.71 -8.85
CA ARG A 47 0.11 -11.88 -10.08
C ARG A 47 1.37 -12.69 -9.81
N LYS A 48 2.08 -12.37 -8.73
CA LYS A 48 3.27 -13.12 -8.32
C LYS A 48 2.93 -14.58 -8.01
N LEU A 49 1.84 -14.83 -7.30
CA LEU A 49 1.39 -16.18 -6.96
C LEU A 49 1.01 -16.98 -8.21
N MET A 50 0.29 -16.39 -9.16
CA MET A 50 -0.07 -17.06 -10.42
C MET A 50 1.15 -17.32 -11.31
N ALA A 51 2.12 -16.41 -11.34
CA ALA A 51 3.37 -16.60 -12.07
C ALA A 51 4.20 -17.78 -11.52
N GLN A 52 4.11 -18.06 -10.22
CA GLN A 52 4.77 -19.18 -9.57
C GLN A 52 4.00 -20.50 -9.71
N ASN A 53 2.70 -20.45 -10.02
CA ASN A 53 1.80 -21.61 -10.05
C ASN A 53 0.97 -21.60 -11.35
N PRO A 54 1.57 -21.98 -12.49
CA PRO A 54 0.88 -21.95 -13.79
C PRO A 54 -0.33 -22.90 -13.85
N ASP A 55 -0.30 -24.00 -13.08
CA ASP A 55 -1.43 -24.95 -12.99
C ASP A 55 -2.56 -24.48 -12.07
N GLY A 56 -2.42 -23.28 -11.49
CA GLY A 56 -3.32 -22.72 -10.50
C GLY A 56 -3.17 -23.31 -9.11
N VAL A 57 -3.90 -22.72 -8.17
CA VAL A 57 -3.88 -23.06 -6.75
C VAL A 57 -5.29 -23.15 -6.20
N SER A 58 -5.47 -23.82 -5.06
CA SER A 58 -6.78 -23.82 -4.39
C SER A 58 -7.09 -22.46 -3.78
N LEU A 59 -8.37 -22.14 -3.61
CA LEU A 59 -8.78 -20.92 -2.90
C LEU A 59 -8.24 -20.85 -1.47
N THR A 60 -8.09 -22.01 -0.81
CA THR A 60 -7.46 -22.13 0.52
C THR A 60 -5.99 -21.71 0.48
N GLU A 61 -5.27 -22.09 -0.57
CA GLU A 61 -3.86 -21.73 -0.73
C GLU A 61 -3.69 -20.24 -1.01
N VAL A 62 -4.57 -19.64 -1.82
CA VAL A 62 -4.59 -18.17 -2.02
C VAL A 62 -4.77 -17.44 -0.69
N ARG A 63 -5.66 -17.93 0.17
CA ARG A 63 -5.91 -17.34 1.50
C ARG A 63 -4.68 -17.41 2.41
N ARG A 64 -3.87 -18.46 2.30
CA ARG A 64 -2.62 -18.63 3.06
C ARG A 64 -1.50 -17.74 2.51
N SER A 65 -1.35 -17.72 1.19
CA SER A 65 -0.25 -17.01 0.51
C SER A 65 -0.50 -15.51 0.35
N CYS A 66 -1.76 -15.08 0.39
CA CYS A 66 -2.16 -13.68 0.23
C CYS A 66 -3.13 -13.27 1.35
N PRO A 67 -2.67 -13.07 2.59
CA PRO A 67 -3.54 -12.68 3.71
C PRO A 67 -4.29 -11.35 3.48
N LEU A 68 -3.78 -10.50 2.57
CA LEU A 68 -4.44 -9.27 2.12
C LEU A 68 -5.86 -9.49 1.55
N VAL A 69 -6.21 -10.71 1.11
CA VAL A 69 -7.58 -11.03 0.66
C VAL A 69 -8.62 -10.89 1.77
N PHE A 70 -8.20 -10.91 3.04
CA PHE A 70 -9.08 -10.71 4.21
C PHE A 70 -9.05 -9.28 4.75
N HIS A 71 -8.25 -8.40 4.15
CA HIS A 71 -8.14 -7.03 4.61
C HIS A 71 -9.49 -6.32 4.46
N THR A 72 -9.95 -5.65 5.52
CA THR A 72 -11.28 -5.03 5.57
C THR A 72 -11.50 -4.05 4.42
N ASP A 73 -10.51 -3.21 4.12
CA ASP A 73 -10.58 -2.26 3.00
C ASP A 73 -10.65 -2.93 1.62
N VAL A 74 -10.13 -4.15 1.49
CA VAL A 74 -10.18 -4.92 0.25
C VAL A 74 -11.54 -5.59 0.09
N LEU A 75 -12.09 -6.16 1.17
CA LEU A 75 -13.38 -6.85 1.15
C LEU A 75 -14.59 -5.93 1.32
N LYS A 76 -14.41 -4.65 1.65
CA LYS A 76 -15.49 -3.70 1.94
C LYS A 76 -16.63 -3.71 0.91
N ASN A 77 -16.29 -3.90 -0.37
CA ASN A 77 -17.24 -3.88 -1.48
C ASN A 77 -17.58 -5.28 -2.02
N PHE A 78 -17.15 -6.35 -1.35
CA PHE A 78 -17.30 -7.73 -1.83
C PHE A 78 -17.86 -8.65 -0.74
N PRO A 79 -18.92 -9.41 -1.02
CA PRO A 79 -19.53 -10.28 -0.03
C PRO A 79 -18.64 -11.48 0.37
N SER A 80 -17.64 -11.83 -0.44
CA SER A 80 -16.64 -12.84 -0.08
C SER A 80 -15.36 -12.73 -0.91
N VAL A 81 -14.29 -13.38 -0.46
CA VAL A 81 -13.03 -13.52 -1.21
C VAL A 81 -13.27 -14.07 -2.63
N ARG A 82 -14.21 -15.01 -2.78
CA ARG A 82 -14.56 -15.55 -4.11
C ARG A 82 -15.11 -14.46 -5.02
N HIS A 83 -15.98 -13.57 -4.51
CA HIS A 83 -16.53 -12.47 -5.31
C HIS A 83 -15.47 -11.41 -5.64
N LEU A 84 -14.58 -11.12 -4.70
CA LEU A 84 -13.42 -10.26 -4.94
C LEU A 84 -12.53 -10.80 -6.07
N LEU A 85 -12.19 -12.10 -6.03
CA LEU A 85 -11.36 -12.69 -7.09
C LEU A 85 -12.13 -12.78 -8.42
N ALA A 86 -13.43 -13.07 -8.38
CA ALA A 86 -14.29 -13.09 -9.56
C ALA A 86 -14.40 -11.72 -10.24
N SER A 87 -14.24 -10.62 -9.51
CA SER A 87 -14.27 -9.26 -10.08
C SER A 87 -12.95 -8.86 -10.75
N MET A 88 -11.93 -9.73 -10.76
CA MET A 88 -10.61 -9.46 -11.34
C MET A 88 -10.21 -10.54 -12.37
N PRO A 89 -11.01 -10.77 -13.43
CA PRO A 89 -10.75 -11.83 -14.42
C PRO A 89 -9.42 -11.64 -15.16
N ASN A 90 -8.93 -10.40 -15.28
CA ASN A 90 -7.64 -10.08 -15.91
C ASN A 90 -6.43 -10.49 -15.04
N ILE A 91 -6.65 -10.86 -13.78
CA ILE A 91 -5.59 -11.22 -12.82
C ILE A 91 -5.66 -12.70 -12.48
N VAL A 92 -6.86 -13.24 -12.34
CA VAL A 92 -7.11 -14.63 -11.98
C VAL A 92 -8.39 -15.12 -12.64
N ARG A 93 -8.42 -16.41 -12.96
CA ARG A 93 -9.63 -17.11 -13.38
C ARG A 93 -10.06 -18.07 -12.27
N LEU A 94 -11.36 -18.13 -11.99
CA LEU A 94 -11.90 -19.08 -11.02
C LEU A 94 -12.53 -20.28 -11.75
N GLN A 95 -12.17 -21.49 -11.34
CA GLN A 95 -12.74 -22.72 -11.86
C GLN A 95 -13.27 -23.59 -10.71
N GLY A 96 -14.48 -24.13 -10.86
CA GLY A 96 -15.10 -25.00 -9.86
C GLY A 96 -16.12 -24.30 -8.95
N VAL A 97 -16.61 -25.03 -7.96
CA VAL A 97 -17.74 -24.64 -7.12
C VAL A 97 -17.39 -24.79 -5.63
N GLY A 98 -17.78 -23.80 -4.82
CA GLY A 98 -17.64 -23.85 -3.37
C GLY A 98 -16.20 -24.00 -2.90
N VAL A 99 -15.95 -24.98 -2.02
CA VAL A 99 -14.62 -25.26 -1.43
C VAL A 99 -13.62 -25.84 -2.43
N GLN A 100 -14.10 -26.41 -3.54
CA GLN A 100 -13.26 -26.96 -4.61
C GLN A 100 -12.86 -25.90 -5.65
N THR A 101 -13.09 -24.61 -5.37
CA THR A 101 -12.72 -23.53 -6.28
C THR A 101 -11.20 -23.46 -6.42
N ARG A 102 -10.73 -23.64 -7.66
CA ARG A 102 -9.36 -23.36 -8.09
C ARG A 102 -9.24 -21.93 -8.62
N VAL A 103 -8.10 -21.32 -8.34
CA VAL A 103 -7.69 -20.00 -8.81
C VAL A 103 -6.54 -20.22 -9.78
N LEU A 104 -6.79 -19.91 -11.04
CA LEU A 104 -5.89 -20.12 -12.16
C LEU A 104 -5.32 -18.76 -12.63
N PRO A 105 -4.18 -18.78 -13.32
CA PRO A 105 -3.74 -17.62 -14.09
C PRO A 105 -4.82 -17.16 -15.10
N PRO A 106 -4.78 -15.89 -15.53
CA PRO A 106 -5.64 -15.41 -16.60
C PRO A 106 -5.32 -16.16 -17.90
N ASP A 107 -6.33 -16.34 -18.75
CA ASP A 107 -6.12 -16.95 -20.07
C ASP A 107 -5.16 -16.07 -20.91
N PRO A 108 -4.31 -16.68 -21.76
CA PRO A 108 -3.35 -15.97 -22.61
C PRO A 108 -4.02 -15.08 -23.67
#